data_AF-A0A670ZEH1-F1
#
_entry.id   AF-A0A670ZEH1-F1
#
_cell.length_a   1.000
_cell.length_b   1.000
_cell.length_c   1.000
_cell.angle_alpha   90.00
_cell.angle_beta   90.00
_cell.angle_gamma   90.00
#
_symmetry.space_group_name_H-M   'P 1'
#
loop_
_entity.id
_entity.type
_entity.pdbx_description
1 polymer ?
#
loop_
_entity_poly.entity_id
_entity_poly.type
_entity_poly.pdbx_seq_one_letter_code
_entity_poly.pdbx_strand_id
1 'polypeptide(L)'
;PRMRTLVFPSQTVINYSALELADMFMTNRQKPGERLSQWLVRMWDQGATSLHLTGKELVKLGALSEDTLINQYLSSRNVADAGSLFDWCILAIQYKYPAAMNWEEQMPLWDSTAEATGQLREMAMQEAVYEAKFMGPDTQCLTDGMKDRLIKRAPSYLHGTLLTLLGPAQGISVGEAVLLIGQLEDVPRENAFKPLTRVAKKKDHFQKKKFKNKISRRQMFMELLKEGVPKADLHCLSNLNPLPE
;
A
#
# COMPACT_ATOMS: atom_id res chain seq x y z
N PRO A 1 -13.54 -10.95 -23.74
CA PRO A 1 -12.37 -10.04 -23.78
C PRO A 1 -12.32 -9.27 -25.11
N ARG A 2 -12.74 -8.00 -25.11
CA ARG A 2 -12.61 -7.11 -26.28
C ARG A 2 -11.18 -6.59 -26.30
N MET A 3 -10.36 -7.07 -27.25
CA MET A 3 -9.05 -6.48 -27.52
C MET A 3 -9.23 -5.03 -27.96
N ARG A 4 -8.42 -4.13 -27.38
CA ARG A 4 -8.40 -2.71 -27.70
C ARG A 4 -7.85 -2.55 -29.13
N THR A 5 -8.70 -2.17 -30.07
CA THR A 5 -8.26 -1.77 -31.42
C THR A 5 -7.82 -0.31 -31.34
N LEU A 6 -6.53 -0.07 -31.19
CA LEU A 6 -5.98 1.28 -31.30
C LEU A 6 -5.88 1.63 -32.79
N VAL A 7 -6.67 2.61 -33.22
CA VAL A 7 -6.55 3.22 -34.54
C VAL A 7 -5.51 4.32 -34.41
N PHE A 8 -4.30 4.07 -34.91
CA PHE A 8 -3.24 5.07 -34.94
C PHE A 8 -3.46 6.01 -36.13
N PRO A 9 -3.60 7.34 -35.94
CA PRO A 9 -3.63 8.27 -37.05
C PRO A 9 -2.29 8.26 -37.79
N SER A 10 -2.32 8.47 -39.10
CA SER A 10 -1.14 8.55 -39.97
C SER A 10 -0.27 9.74 -39.58
N GLN A 11 0.59 9.57 -38.58
CA GLN A 11 1.51 10.59 -38.10
C GLN A 11 2.88 10.43 -38.77
N THR A 12 3.52 11.58 -39.02
CA THR A 12 4.79 11.70 -39.72
C THR A 12 5.83 10.75 -39.16
N VAL A 13 6.36 9.86 -40.00
CA VAL A 13 7.44 8.93 -39.65
C VAL A 13 8.69 9.76 -39.34
N ILE A 14 8.88 10.09 -38.06
CA ILE A 14 10.15 10.60 -37.55
C ILE A 14 11.06 9.39 -37.49
N ASN A 15 12.03 9.31 -38.40
CA ASN A 15 13.05 8.27 -38.32
C ASN A 15 14.04 8.69 -37.22
N TYR A 16 14.07 7.96 -36.12
CA TYR A 16 15.05 8.24 -35.06
C TYR A 16 16.43 7.77 -35.50
N SER A 17 17.43 8.58 -35.20
CA SER A 17 18.84 8.19 -35.30
C SER A 17 19.18 7.11 -34.27
N ALA A 18 20.28 6.38 -34.51
CA ALA A 18 20.74 5.37 -33.57
C ALA A 18 21.09 5.96 -32.18
N LEU A 19 21.55 7.22 -32.13
CA LEU A 19 21.85 7.92 -30.89
C LEU A 19 20.59 8.25 -30.11
N GLU A 20 19.55 8.74 -30.78
CA GLU A 20 18.25 9.02 -30.14
C GLU A 20 17.61 7.74 -29.61
N LEU A 21 17.65 6.64 -30.37
CA LEU A 21 17.15 5.35 -29.88
C LEU A 21 17.94 4.85 -28.67
N ALA A 22 19.26 5.01 -28.66
CA ALA A 22 20.08 4.63 -27.51
C ALA A 22 19.76 5.47 -26.26
N ASP A 23 19.54 6.78 -26.42
CA ASP A 23 19.15 7.67 -25.33
C ASP A 23 17.74 7.34 -24.79
N MET A 24 16.80 7.09 -25.70
CA MET A 24 15.45 6.64 -25.37
C MET A 24 15.49 5.32 -24.60
N PHE A 25 16.30 4.35 -25.03
CA PHE A 25 16.51 3.10 -24.31
C PHE A 25 17.05 3.32 -22.91
N MET A 26 18.12 4.10 -22.77
CA MET A 26 18.75 4.34 -21.48
C MET A 26 17.81 5.04 -20.49
N THR A 27 16.98 5.96 -21.00
CA THR A 27 16.02 6.71 -20.19
C THR A 27 14.81 5.86 -19.81
N ASN A 28 14.27 5.06 -20.75
CA ASN A 28 13.01 4.37 -20.57
C ASN A 28 13.12 2.90 -20.14
N ARG A 29 14.32 2.28 -20.14
CA ARG A 29 14.46 0.90 -19.64
C ARG A 29 14.15 0.81 -18.14
N GLN A 30 13.55 -0.29 -17.72
CA GLN A 30 13.35 -0.65 -16.33
C GLN A 30 14.70 -0.76 -15.64
N LYS A 31 14.82 -0.13 -14.47
CA LYS A 31 16.05 -0.19 -13.68
C LYS A 31 16.11 -1.52 -12.92
N PRO A 32 17.34 -2.00 -12.60
CA PRO A 32 17.54 -3.19 -11.77
C PRO A 32 16.71 -3.14 -10.47
N GLY A 33 15.79 -4.09 -10.28
CA GLY A 33 14.95 -4.19 -9.07
C GLY A 33 13.82 -3.14 -8.97
N GLU A 34 13.58 -2.36 -10.01
CA GLU A 34 12.42 -1.46 -10.11
C GLU A 34 11.15 -2.30 -10.33
N ARG A 35 10.07 -2.02 -9.59
CA ARG A 35 8.78 -2.70 -9.80
C ARG A 35 8.17 -2.28 -11.15
N LEU A 36 7.34 -3.13 -11.75
CA LEU A 36 6.78 -2.85 -13.07
C LEU A 36 5.84 -1.62 -13.02
N SER A 37 5.06 -1.49 -11.96
CA SER A 37 4.20 -0.31 -11.73
C SER A 37 5.01 0.97 -11.56
N GLN A 38 6.08 0.92 -10.75
CA GLN A 38 7.03 2.02 -10.56
C GLN A 38 7.69 2.45 -11.89
N TRP A 39 8.11 1.48 -12.69
CA TRP A 39 8.68 1.70 -14.01
C TRP A 39 7.69 2.43 -14.95
N LEU A 40 6.43 2.00 -14.99
CA LEU A 40 5.41 2.67 -15.82
C LEU A 40 5.11 4.08 -15.36
N VAL A 41 4.98 4.32 -14.05
CA VAL A 41 4.79 5.69 -13.53
C VAL A 41 5.94 6.59 -13.97
N ARG A 42 7.18 6.10 -13.89
CA ARG A 42 8.34 6.86 -14.37
C ARG A 42 8.31 7.12 -15.87
N MET A 43 7.98 6.12 -16.69
CA MET A 43 7.85 6.32 -18.14
C MET A 43 6.77 7.35 -18.48
N TRP A 44 5.64 7.31 -17.77
CA TRP A 44 4.58 8.29 -17.90
C TRP A 44 5.08 9.70 -17.56
N ASP A 45 5.74 9.87 -16.42
CA ASP A 45 6.28 11.17 -15.96
C ASP A 45 7.39 11.70 -16.90
N GLN A 46 8.12 10.81 -17.56
CA GLN A 46 9.14 11.15 -18.58
C GLN A 46 8.52 11.47 -19.96
N GLY A 47 7.21 11.37 -20.11
CA GLY A 47 6.51 11.69 -21.35
C GLY A 47 6.67 10.63 -22.44
N ALA A 48 6.83 9.35 -22.08
CA ALA A 48 6.97 8.25 -23.04
C ALA A 48 5.77 8.10 -24.00
N THR A 49 4.63 8.71 -23.69
CA THR A 49 3.47 8.83 -24.59
C THR A 49 3.73 9.70 -25.81
N SER A 50 4.68 10.61 -25.74
CA SER A 50 5.07 11.47 -26.86
C SER A 50 6.05 10.77 -27.81
N LEU A 51 6.69 9.69 -27.36
CA LEU A 51 7.70 8.94 -28.10
C LEU A 51 7.03 7.95 -29.06
N HIS A 52 6.72 8.39 -30.27
CA HIS A 52 6.07 7.56 -31.28
C HIS A 52 7.11 6.77 -32.05
N LEU A 53 6.98 5.44 -32.08
CA LEU A 53 7.93 4.53 -32.71
C LEU A 53 7.23 3.61 -33.69
N THR A 54 7.92 3.30 -34.79
CA THR A 54 7.56 2.18 -35.66
C THR A 54 7.95 0.85 -35.00
N GLY A 55 7.31 -0.26 -35.40
CA GLY A 55 7.66 -1.59 -34.91
C GLY A 55 9.13 -1.96 -35.18
N LYS A 56 9.72 -1.45 -36.27
CA LYS A 56 11.17 -1.59 -36.54
C LYS A 56 12.03 -0.91 -35.50
N GLU A 57 11.68 0.31 -35.11
CA GLU A 57 12.45 1.09 -34.13
C GLU A 57 12.28 0.50 -32.73
N LEU A 58 11.07 0.01 -32.41
CA LEU A 58 10.81 -0.68 -31.16
C LEU A 58 11.66 -1.96 -31.03
N VAL A 59 11.78 -2.76 -32.09
CA VAL A 59 12.66 -3.93 -32.10
C VAL A 59 14.13 -3.54 -31.93
N LYS A 60 14.56 -2.40 -32.49
CA LYS A 60 15.93 -1.88 -32.34
C LYS A 60 16.23 -1.36 -30.92
N LEU A 61 15.23 -0.88 -30.18
CA LEU A 61 15.42 -0.46 -28.78
C LEU A 61 15.83 -1.62 -27.88
N GLY A 62 15.42 -2.85 -28.21
CA GLY A 62 15.76 -4.05 -27.45
C GLY A 62 14.94 -4.22 -26.18
N ALA A 63 15.53 -4.88 -25.18
CA ALA A 63 14.83 -5.29 -23.96
C ALA A 63 14.66 -4.14 -22.97
N LEU A 64 13.44 -3.63 -22.84
CA LEU A 64 13.11 -2.51 -21.96
C LEU A 64 12.72 -2.93 -20.55
N SER A 65 12.19 -4.14 -20.37
CA SER A 65 11.78 -4.65 -19.05
C SER A 65 12.77 -5.70 -18.54
N GLU A 66 12.76 -5.98 -17.24
CA GLU A 66 13.38 -7.19 -16.69
C GLU A 66 12.60 -8.46 -17.06
N ASP A 67 11.32 -8.31 -17.43
CA ASP A 67 10.44 -9.42 -17.74
C ASP A 67 10.59 -9.91 -19.19
N THR A 68 10.86 -11.21 -19.33
CA THR A 68 11.09 -11.84 -20.63
C THR A 68 9.84 -11.88 -21.52
N LEU A 69 8.64 -12.07 -20.96
CA LEU A 69 7.39 -12.11 -21.72
C LEU A 69 7.04 -10.73 -22.27
N ILE A 70 7.26 -9.68 -21.48
CA ILE A 70 7.06 -8.29 -21.90
C ILE A 70 8.01 -7.98 -23.07
N ASN A 71 9.30 -8.29 -22.93
CA ASN A 71 10.28 -8.05 -23.98
C ASN A 71 10.02 -8.87 -25.26
N GLN A 72 9.59 -10.13 -25.10
CA GLN A 72 9.23 -10.99 -26.24
C GLN A 72 8.06 -10.39 -27.02
N TYR A 73 7.05 -9.89 -26.32
CA TYR A 73 5.90 -9.25 -26.94
C TYR A 73 6.30 -7.98 -27.70
N LEU A 74 7.12 -7.11 -27.10
CA LEU A 74 7.64 -5.90 -27.76
C LEU A 74 8.50 -6.25 -28.99
N SER A 75 9.25 -7.35 -28.94
CA SER A 75 10.10 -7.80 -30.05
C SER A 75 9.33 -8.45 -31.21
N SER A 76 8.09 -8.89 -30.97
CA SER A 76 7.23 -9.52 -31.98
C SER A 76 6.39 -8.54 -32.80
N ARG A 77 6.58 -7.22 -32.63
CA ARG A 77 5.77 -6.21 -33.30
C ARG A 77 6.00 -6.17 -34.80
N ASN A 78 4.92 -5.93 -35.54
CA ASN A 78 5.01 -5.83 -36.98
C ASN A 78 5.69 -4.51 -37.36
N VAL A 79 6.54 -4.58 -38.36
CA VAL A 79 7.25 -3.45 -38.96
C VAL A 79 6.31 -2.29 -39.33
N ALA A 80 5.09 -2.61 -39.78
CA ALA A 80 4.10 -1.64 -40.24
C ALA A 80 3.34 -0.96 -39.09
N ASP A 81 3.44 -1.48 -37.86
CA ASP A 81 2.75 -0.89 -36.73
C ASP A 81 3.51 0.37 -36.26
N ALA A 82 2.77 1.39 -35.83
CA ALA A 82 3.32 2.58 -35.21
C ALA A 82 2.49 2.91 -33.97
N GLY A 83 3.11 3.42 -32.91
CA GLY A 83 2.43 3.76 -31.67
C GLY A 83 3.38 4.39 -30.67
N SER A 84 2.85 4.97 -29.60
CA SER A 84 3.71 5.49 -28.54
C SER A 84 4.43 4.36 -27.81
N LEU A 85 5.65 4.62 -27.35
CA LEU A 85 6.43 3.68 -26.56
C LEU A 85 5.65 3.20 -25.33
N PHE A 86 4.93 4.13 -24.70
CA PHE A 86 4.11 3.86 -23.53
C PHE A 86 2.93 2.92 -23.86
N ASP A 87 2.22 3.16 -24.97
CA ASP A 87 1.11 2.29 -25.41
C ASP A 87 1.61 0.87 -25.71
N TRP A 88 2.78 0.75 -26.33
CA TRP A 88 3.38 -0.56 -26.58
C TRP A 88 3.67 -1.33 -25.29
N CYS A 89 4.21 -0.64 -24.28
CA CYS A 89 4.46 -1.23 -22.96
C CYS A 89 3.16 -1.63 -22.26
N ILE A 90 2.13 -0.78 -22.30
CA ILE A 90 0.80 -1.11 -21.77
C ILE A 90 0.25 -2.38 -22.42
N LEU A 91 0.31 -2.48 -23.75
CA LEU A 91 -0.19 -3.66 -24.46
C LEU A 91 0.59 -4.92 -24.08
N ALA A 92 1.90 -4.81 -23.85
CA ALA A 92 2.74 -5.92 -23.39
C ALA A 92 2.35 -6.38 -21.98
N ILE A 93 2.06 -5.43 -21.10
CA ILE A 93 1.63 -5.70 -19.73
C ILE A 93 0.23 -6.31 -19.71
N GLN A 94 -0.70 -5.81 -20.51
CA GLN A 94 -2.04 -6.39 -20.67
C GLN A 94 -1.99 -7.79 -21.30
N TYR A 95 -1.01 -8.05 -22.16
CA TYR A 95 -0.78 -9.39 -22.70
C TYR A 95 -0.34 -10.37 -21.61
N LYS A 96 0.60 -9.96 -20.75
CA LYS A 96 1.06 -10.75 -19.61
C LYS A 96 -0.01 -10.90 -18.52
N TYR A 97 -0.72 -9.82 -18.24
CA TYR A 97 -1.75 -9.71 -17.21
C TYR A 97 -3.07 -9.25 -17.84
N PRO A 98 -3.94 -10.17 -18.25
CA PRO A 98 -5.18 -9.82 -18.97
C PRO A 98 -6.19 -8.95 -18.20
N ALA A 99 -6.06 -8.87 -16.87
CA ALA A 99 -6.92 -8.09 -16.00
C ALA A 99 -6.11 -7.50 -14.83
N ALA A 100 -6.57 -6.37 -14.27
CA ALA A 100 -5.91 -5.70 -13.15
C ALA A 100 -5.69 -6.63 -11.94
N MET A 101 -6.68 -7.48 -11.63
CA MET A 101 -6.58 -8.46 -10.53
C MET A 101 -5.47 -9.51 -10.72
N ASN A 102 -4.98 -9.71 -11.94
CA ASN A 102 -3.88 -10.65 -12.21
C ASN A 102 -2.51 -9.99 -12.00
N TRP A 103 -2.46 -8.66 -11.98
CA TRP A 103 -1.25 -7.88 -11.78
C TRP A 103 -1.11 -7.48 -10.31
N GLU A 104 -0.82 -8.46 -9.47
CA GLU A 104 -0.53 -8.22 -8.06
C GLU A 104 0.97 -8.01 -7.84
N GLU A 105 1.35 -6.77 -7.54
CA GLU A 105 2.68 -6.46 -7.03
C GLU A 105 2.61 -6.15 -5.54
N GLN A 106 3.52 -6.76 -4.78
CA GLN A 106 3.66 -6.45 -3.37
C GLN A 106 4.33 -5.09 -3.21
N MET A 107 3.57 -4.12 -2.67
CA MET A 107 4.11 -2.83 -2.28
C MET A 107 5.00 -2.97 -1.05
N PRO A 108 6.19 -2.33 -1.02
CA PRO A 108 7.04 -2.30 0.16
C PRO A 108 6.39 -1.49 1.27
N LEU A 109 6.90 -1.64 2.50
CA LEU A 109 6.61 -0.67 3.54
C LEU A 109 7.13 0.70 3.09
N TRP A 110 6.43 1.75 3.50
CA TRP A 110 6.87 3.13 3.25
C TRP A 110 7.02 3.85 4.57
N ASP A 111 7.93 4.81 4.60
CA ASP A 111 8.22 5.61 5.80
C ASP A 111 8.34 7.11 5.53
N SER A 112 8.16 7.51 4.28
CA SER A 112 7.98 8.92 3.89
C SER A 112 6.68 9.12 3.12
N THR A 113 6.18 10.34 3.14
CA THR A 113 5.04 10.79 2.33
C THR A 113 5.36 10.73 0.84
N ALA A 114 6.62 10.97 0.44
CA ALA A 114 7.08 10.78 -0.94
C ALA A 114 6.94 9.33 -1.41
N GLU A 115 7.30 8.35 -0.58
CA GLU A 115 7.09 6.93 -0.88
C GLU A 115 5.59 6.56 -0.88
N ALA A 116 4.81 7.08 0.06
CA ALA A 116 3.37 6.84 0.13
C ALA A 116 2.65 7.33 -1.13
N THR A 117 2.95 8.56 -1.56
CA THR A 117 2.39 9.17 -2.77
C THR A 117 2.85 8.43 -4.04
N GLY A 118 4.12 8.03 -4.10
CA GLY A 118 4.65 7.19 -5.18
C GLY A 118 3.91 5.85 -5.28
N GLN A 119 3.79 5.12 -4.17
CA GLN A 119 3.06 3.83 -4.13
C GLN A 119 1.58 3.99 -4.47
N LEU A 120 0.96 5.11 -4.09
CA LEU A 120 -0.43 5.37 -4.45
C LEU A 120 -0.58 5.55 -5.98
N ARG A 121 0.31 6.31 -6.62
CA ARG A 121 0.34 6.47 -8.09
C ARG A 121 0.65 5.15 -8.78
N GLU A 122 1.50 4.30 -8.20
CA GLU A 122 1.78 2.95 -8.73
C GLU A 122 0.52 2.07 -8.73
N MET A 123 -0.25 2.05 -7.64
CA MET A 123 -1.52 1.32 -7.59
C MET A 123 -2.56 1.91 -8.55
N ALA A 124 -2.59 3.23 -8.69
CA ALA A 124 -3.46 3.90 -9.64
C ALA A 124 -3.11 3.55 -11.09
N MET A 125 -1.82 3.47 -11.41
CA MET A 125 -1.33 3.03 -12.72
C MET A 125 -1.80 1.61 -13.04
N GLN A 126 -1.73 0.68 -12.07
CA GLN A 126 -2.18 -0.69 -12.25
C GLN A 126 -3.66 -0.79 -12.64
N GLU A 127 -4.52 0.10 -12.14
CA GLU A 127 -5.93 0.14 -12.52
C GLU A 127 -6.14 0.90 -13.84
N ALA A 128 -5.54 2.08 -13.97
CA ALA A 128 -5.71 2.98 -15.11
C ALA A 128 -5.33 2.31 -16.44
N VAL A 129 -4.30 1.47 -16.45
CA VAL A 129 -3.83 0.76 -17.65
C VAL A 129 -4.93 -0.08 -18.30
N TYR A 130 -5.93 -0.56 -17.56
CA TYR A 130 -7.04 -1.36 -18.10
C TYR A 130 -8.26 -0.55 -18.52
N GLU A 131 -8.27 0.76 -18.29
CA GLU A 131 -9.37 1.61 -18.70
C GLU A 131 -9.38 1.87 -20.20
N ALA A 132 -10.59 2.05 -20.77
CA ALA A 132 -10.74 2.33 -22.19
C ALA A 132 -10.04 3.64 -22.60
N LYS A 133 -10.04 4.61 -21.69
CA LYS A 133 -9.41 5.93 -21.87
C LYS A 133 -8.41 6.17 -20.75
N PHE A 134 -7.17 5.74 -20.98
CA PHE A 134 -6.06 6.05 -20.09
C PHE A 134 -5.79 7.56 -20.06
N MET A 135 -5.87 8.18 -18.89
CA MET A 135 -5.62 9.61 -18.67
C MET A 135 -4.43 9.89 -17.74
N GLY A 136 -3.81 8.83 -17.21
CA GLY A 136 -2.72 8.92 -16.25
C GLY A 136 -3.10 8.37 -14.87
N PRO A 137 -2.10 8.16 -13.99
CA PRO A 137 -2.33 7.64 -12.64
C PRO A 137 -3.03 8.67 -11.73
N ASP A 138 -2.78 9.96 -11.93
CA ASP A 138 -3.30 11.02 -11.05
C ASP A 138 -4.79 11.31 -11.24
N THR A 139 -5.33 10.99 -12.42
CA THR A 139 -6.75 11.18 -12.74
C THR A 139 -7.64 10.03 -12.24
N GLN A 140 -7.02 8.93 -11.79
CA GLN A 140 -7.76 7.76 -11.34
C GLN A 140 -8.54 8.07 -10.06
N CYS A 141 -9.74 7.51 -9.92
CA CYS A 141 -10.47 7.59 -8.68
C CYS A 141 -9.75 6.80 -7.57
N LEU A 142 -9.62 7.40 -6.39
CA LEU A 142 -9.09 6.71 -5.22
C LEU A 142 -10.05 5.62 -4.75
N THR A 143 -9.64 4.35 -4.86
CA THR A 143 -10.46 3.20 -4.45
C THR A 143 -10.22 2.81 -2.98
N ASP A 144 -11.18 2.12 -2.36
CA ASP A 144 -10.99 1.57 -1.01
C ASP A 144 -9.84 0.56 -0.96
N GLY A 145 -9.64 -0.21 -2.03
CA GLY A 145 -8.52 -1.14 -2.15
C GLY A 145 -7.15 -0.44 -2.17
N MET A 146 -7.05 0.75 -2.76
CA MET A 146 -5.83 1.57 -2.69
C MET A 146 -5.61 2.09 -1.26
N LYS A 147 -6.65 2.64 -0.63
CA LYS A 147 -6.58 3.16 0.74
C LYS A 147 -6.13 2.09 1.73
N ASP A 148 -6.77 0.92 1.69
CA ASP A 148 -6.45 -0.19 2.58
C ASP A 148 -5.02 -0.69 2.40
N ARG A 149 -4.56 -0.84 1.15
CA ARG A 149 -3.19 -1.27 0.85
C ARG A 149 -2.17 -0.24 1.33
N LEU A 150 -2.43 1.05 1.11
CA LEU A 150 -1.54 2.13 1.54
C LEU A 150 -1.43 2.17 3.08
N ILE A 151 -2.57 2.12 3.79
CA ILE A 151 -2.62 2.17 5.26
C ILE A 151 -1.95 0.93 5.88
N LYS A 152 -2.17 -0.27 5.32
CA LYS A 152 -1.53 -1.50 5.80
C LYS A 152 -0.01 -1.48 5.71
N ARG A 153 0.55 -0.70 4.78
CA ARG A 153 2.01 -0.55 4.58
C ARG A 153 2.59 0.68 5.26
N ALA A 154 1.74 1.50 5.88
CA ALA A 154 2.13 2.71 6.57
C ALA A 154 2.83 2.41 7.92
N PRO A 155 3.67 3.33 8.40
CA PRO A 155 4.15 3.31 9.77
C PRO A 155 2.99 3.43 10.76
N SER A 156 3.07 2.73 11.89
CA SER A 156 1.97 2.65 12.86
C SER A 156 1.50 4.01 13.40
N TYR A 157 2.41 4.99 13.51
CA TYR A 157 2.07 6.33 13.97
C TYR A 157 1.23 7.14 12.97
N LEU A 158 1.21 6.76 11.68
CA LEU A 158 0.41 7.42 10.65
C LEU A 158 -0.95 6.76 10.41
N HIS A 159 -1.20 5.55 10.95
CA HIS A 159 -2.45 4.81 10.71
C HIS A 159 -3.69 5.64 11.05
N GLY A 160 -3.71 6.26 12.22
CA GLY A 160 -4.84 7.11 12.65
C GLY A 160 -5.05 8.30 11.72
N THR A 161 -3.97 9.03 11.40
CA THR A 161 -4.02 10.21 10.53
C THR A 161 -4.51 9.86 9.13
N LEU A 162 -3.98 8.79 8.53
CA LEU A 162 -4.40 8.33 7.20
C LEU A 162 -5.86 7.88 7.18
N LEU A 163 -6.32 7.17 8.22
CA LEU A 163 -7.73 6.78 8.32
C LEU A 163 -8.64 8.00 8.42
N THR A 164 -8.26 9.03 9.16
CA THR A 164 -9.04 10.27 9.24
C THR A 164 -9.01 11.09 7.94
N LEU A 165 -7.89 11.06 7.22
CA LEU A 165 -7.68 11.85 6.01
C LEU A 165 -8.31 11.20 4.78
N LEU A 166 -8.05 9.90 4.57
CA LEU A 166 -8.47 9.14 3.40
C LEU A 166 -9.79 8.39 3.59
N GLY A 167 -10.17 8.09 4.83
CA GLY A 167 -11.44 7.43 5.15
C GLY A 167 -12.67 8.13 4.55
N PRO A 168 -12.89 9.44 4.81
CA PRO A 168 -14.03 10.17 4.26
C PRO A 168 -13.86 10.53 2.78
N ALA A 169 -12.66 10.36 2.22
CA ALA A 169 -12.36 10.68 0.84
C ALA A 169 -12.99 9.63 -0.10
N GLN A 170 -14.18 9.94 -0.61
CA GLN A 170 -14.89 9.16 -1.61
C GLN A 170 -14.91 9.93 -2.93
N GLY A 171 -14.56 9.25 -4.02
CA GLY A 171 -14.62 9.83 -5.36
C GLY A 171 -13.59 10.93 -5.65
N ILE A 172 -12.63 11.17 -4.74
CA ILE A 172 -11.50 12.04 -5.03
C ILE A 172 -10.55 11.36 -6.01
N SER A 173 -9.80 12.17 -6.75
CA SER A 173 -8.74 11.67 -7.61
C SER A 173 -7.50 11.28 -6.80
N VAL A 174 -6.67 10.41 -7.37
CA VAL A 174 -5.36 10.05 -6.79
C VAL A 174 -4.46 11.27 -6.70
N GLY A 175 -4.52 12.21 -7.65
CA GLY A 175 -3.79 13.47 -7.59
C GLY A 175 -4.17 14.33 -6.37
N GLU A 176 -5.47 14.43 -6.05
CA GLU A 176 -5.93 15.12 -4.83
C GLU A 176 -5.47 14.39 -3.57
N ALA A 177 -5.55 13.05 -3.55
CA ALA A 177 -5.08 12.24 -2.43
C ALA A 177 -3.57 12.42 -2.20
N VAL A 178 -2.79 12.52 -3.28
CA VAL A 178 -1.35 12.80 -3.23
C VAL A 178 -1.08 14.16 -2.58
N LEU A 179 -1.85 15.20 -2.93
CA LEU A 179 -1.73 16.51 -2.30
C LEU A 179 -2.06 16.46 -0.81
N LEU A 180 -3.10 15.72 -0.41
CA LEU A 180 -3.47 15.54 0.99
C LEU A 180 -2.37 14.83 1.79
N ILE A 181 -1.79 13.76 1.24
CA ILE A 181 -0.70 13.02 1.89
C ILE A 181 0.57 13.88 1.97
N GLY A 182 0.86 14.65 0.93
CA GLY A 182 2.02 15.55 0.90
C GLY A 182 1.97 16.70 1.91
N GLN A 183 0.79 16.99 2.49
CA GLN A 183 0.65 17.95 3.60
C GLN A 183 1.04 17.36 4.96
N LEU A 184 1.21 16.04 5.05
CA LEU A 184 1.71 15.40 6.26
C LEU A 184 3.22 15.68 6.34
N GLU A 185 3.71 16.19 7.47
CA GLU A 185 5.16 16.34 7.66
C GLU A 185 5.83 14.96 7.71
N ASP A 186 6.93 14.80 6.97
CA ASP A 186 7.81 13.63 7.09
C ASP A 186 8.45 13.65 8.47
N VAL A 187 7.93 12.85 9.41
CA VAL A 187 8.57 12.66 10.70
C VAL A 187 9.74 11.69 10.50
N PRO A 188 11.02 12.12 10.66
CA PRO A 188 12.15 11.25 10.42
C PRO A 188 12.19 10.09 11.44
N ARG A 189 12.62 8.91 10.97
CA ARG A 189 12.77 7.66 11.75
C ARG A 189 13.47 7.82 13.10
N GLU A 190 14.35 8.82 13.25
CA GLU A 190 15.06 9.07 14.51
C GLU A 190 14.12 9.36 15.69
N ASN A 191 12.91 9.88 15.41
CA ASN A 191 11.89 10.14 16.42
C ASN A 191 10.87 9.01 16.55
N ALA A 192 10.86 8.03 15.64
CA ALA A 192 9.83 7.00 15.61
C ALA A 192 10.02 5.90 16.66
N PHE A 193 11.25 5.63 17.14
CA PHE A 193 11.46 4.67 18.23
C PHE A 193 12.75 4.95 19.01
N LYS A 194 12.72 5.92 19.94
CA LYS A 194 13.14 5.51 21.29
C LYS A 194 11.95 4.75 21.84
N PRO A 195 12.03 3.42 22.06
CA PRO A 195 11.08 2.84 23.00
C PRO A 195 11.17 3.72 24.25
N LEU A 196 10.03 4.12 24.82
CA LEU A 196 9.96 4.54 26.20
C LEU A 196 10.30 3.32 27.07
N THR A 197 11.54 2.83 27.00
CA THR A 197 12.10 1.97 28.02
C THR A 197 12.34 2.86 29.22
N ARG A 198 11.44 2.67 30.18
CA ARG A 198 11.39 3.16 31.57
C ARG A 198 10.48 4.37 31.80
N VAL A 199 9.17 4.10 31.86
CA VAL A 199 8.56 4.25 33.19
C VAL A 199 9.27 3.21 34.05
N ALA A 200 10.16 3.68 34.91
CA ALA A 200 10.80 2.83 35.88
C ALA A 200 9.70 2.04 36.61
N LYS A 201 9.61 0.74 36.33
CA LYS A 201 9.19 -0.21 37.35
C LYS A 201 10.14 0.04 38.50
N LYS A 202 9.73 0.88 39.45
CA LYS A 202 10.23 0.79 40.81
C LYS A 202 10.06 -0.67 41.17
N LYS A 203 11.18 -1.40 41.23
CA LYS A 203 11.22 -2.69 41.89
C LYS A 203 10.99 -2.41 43.36
N ASP A 204 9.75 -2.13 43.74
CA ASP A 204 9.35 -2.37 45.10
C ASP A 204 9.30 -3.88 45.21
N HIS A 205 10.27 -4.42 45.93
CA HIS A 205 10.23 -5.77 46.47
C HIS A 205 8.99 -5.88 47.36
N PHE A 206 7.82 -6.08 46.75
CA PHE A 206 6.68 -6.64 47.45
C PHE A 206 6.95 -8.13 47.57
N GLN A 207 7.66 -8.47 48.66
CA GLN A 207 7.63 -9.82 49.18
C GLN A 207 6.18 -10.29 49.20
N LYS A 208 5.88 -11.42 48.56
CA LYS A 208 4.64 -12.16 48.79
C LYS A 208 4.58 -12.54 50.27
N LYS A 209 4.08 -11.65 51.13
CA LYS A 209 3.57 -12.04 52.43
C LYS A 209 2.30 -12.85 52.15
N LYS A 210 2.44 -14.17 52.22
CA LYS A 210 1.31 -15.07 52.43
C LYS A 210 0.53 -14.49 53.62
N PHE A 211 -0.66 -13.94 53.37
CA PHE A 211 -1.63 -13.75 54.43
C PHE A 211 -2.07 -15.14 54.90
N LYS A 212 -1.33 -15.69 55.87
CA LYS A 212 -1.85 -16.68 56.80
C LYS A 212 -2.88 -15.94 57.63
N ASN A 213 -4.16 -16.09 57.29
CA ASN A 213 -5.31 -16.08 58.21
C ASN A 213 -6.57 -16.25 57.36
N LYS A 214 -6.81 -17.48 56.89
CA LYS A 214 -8.15 -17.88 56.45
C LYS A 214 -8.99 -18.03 57.71
N ILE A 215 -9.68 -16.96 58.13
CA ILE A 215 -10.70 -17.03 59.17
C ILE A 215 -11.85 -17.85 58.58
N SER A 216 -12.22 -18.93 59.25
CA SER A 216 -13.34 -19.78 58.83
C SER A 216 -14.64 -18.97 58.91
N ARG A 217 -15.57 -19.19 57.97
CA ARG A 217 -16.89 -18.55 57.98
C ARG A 217 -17.62 -18.72 59.32
N ARG A 218 -17.43 -19.87 59.99
CA ARG A 218 -17.98 -20.10 61.34
C ARG A 218 -17.39 -19.18 62.40
N GLN A 219 -16.12 -18.84 62.27
CA GLN A 219 -15.39 -18.02 63.23
C GLN A 219 -15.77 -16.54 63.09
N MET A 220 -15.92 -16.07 61.84
CA MET A 220 -16.48 -14.75 61.53
C MET A 220 -17.93 -14.61 62.01
N PHE A 221 -18.74 -15.66 61.86
CA PHE A 221 -20.14 -15.65 62.32
C PHE A 221 -20.26 -15.60 63.85
N MET A 222 -19.37 -16.28 64.57
CA MET A 222 -19.35 -16.27 66.04
C MET A 222 -18.87 -14.94 66.63
N GLU A 223 -17.93 -14.24 65.96
CA GLU A 223 -17.51 -12.90 66.39
C GLU A 223 -18.64 -11.87 66.21
N LEU A 224 -19.40 -11.92 65.12
CA LEU A 224 -20.53 -11.00 64.88
C LEU A 224 -21.66 -11.16 65.92
N LEU A 225 -21.92 -12.39 66.35
CA LEU A 225 -22.88 -12.64 67.45
C LEU A 225 -22.36 -12.13 68.80
N LYS A 226 -21.04 -12.19 69.01
CA LYS A 226 -20.39 -11.70 70.24
C LYS A 226 -20.35 -10.17 70.31
N GLU A 227 -20.30 -9.50 69.17
CA GLU A 227 -20.42 -8.04 69.01
C GLU A 227 -21.88 -7.54 68.99
N GLY A 228 -22.86 -8.42 69.26
CA GLY A 228 -24.26 -8.02 69.49
C GLY A 228 -25.11 -7.84 68.22
N VAL A 229 -24.66 -8.35 67.07
CA VAL A 229 -25.44 -8.27 65.82
C VAL A 229 -26.68 -9.18 65.90
N PRO A 230 -27.91 -8.66 65.69
CA PRO A 230 -29.12 -9.47 65.73
C PRO A 230 -29.13 -10.55 64.65
N LYS A 231 -29.51 -11.77 65.03
CA LYS A 231 -29.47 -12.95 64.16
C LYS A 231 -30.35 -12.84 62.90
N ALA A 232 -31.35 -11.96 62.91
CA ALA A 232 -32.26 -11.71 61.80
C ALA A 232 -31.59 -11.04 60.58
N ASP A 233 -30.49 -10.29 60.79
CA ASP A 233 -29.81 -9.55 59.72
C ASP A 233 -28.73 -10.38 58.99
N LEU A 234 -28.51 -11.62 59.43
CA LEU A 234 -27.44 -12.51 58.92
C LEU A 234 -27.92 -13.56 57.92
N HIS A 235 -29.22 -13.56 57.55
CA HIS A 235 -29.82 -14.55 56.65
C HIS A 235 -29.33 -14.47 55.19
N CYS A 236 -28.62 -13.41 54.81
CA CYS A 236 -28.14 -13.18 53.45
C CYS A 236 -26.85 -13.95 53.11
N LEU A 237 -26.12 -14.48 54.10
CA LEU A 237 -24.77 -15.05 53.91
C LEU A 237 -24.76 -16.59 53.78
N SER A 238 -25.91 -17.26 53.88
CA SER A 238 -25.98 -18.73 53.83
C SER A 238 -26.12 -19.32 52.42
N ASN A 239 -26.44 -18.53 51.39
CA ASN A 239 -26.85 -19.05 50.07
C ASN A 239 -25.88 -18.80 48.92
N LEU A 240 -24.63 -18.39 49.17
CA LEU A 240 -23.61 -18.30 48.12
C LEU A 240 -22.88 -19.63 47.97
N ASN A 241 -23.33 -20.44 47.02
CA ASN A 241 -22.60 -21.61 46.52
C ASN A 241 -21.23 -21.19 45.96
N PRO A 242 -20.17 -21.97 46.17
CA PRO A 242 -18.86 -21.71 45.57
C PRO A 242 -18.89 -22.00 44.06
N LEU A 243 -18.32 -21.10 43.26
CA LEU A 243 -18.03 -21.34 41.84
C LEU A 243 -16.85 -22.34 41.71
N PRO A 244 -16.90 -23.31 40.78
CA PRO A 244 -15.83 -24.27 40.56
C PRO A 244 -14.61 -23.64 39.87
N GLU A 245 -13.49 -24.34 40.03
CA GLU A 245 -12.08 -23.93 39.83
C GLU A 245 -11.69 -23.42 38.44
#